data_AF-A0A3B8M963-F1
#
_entry.id   AF-A0A3B8M963-F1
#
_cell.length_a   1.000
_cell.length_b   1.000
_cell.length_c   1.000
_cell.angle_alpha   90.00
_cell.angle_beta   90.00
_cell.angle_gamma   90.00
#
_symmetry.space_group_name_H-M   'P 1'
#
loop_
_entity.id
_entity.type
_entity.pdbx_description
1 polymer ?
#
loop_
_entity_poly.entity_id
_entity_poly.type
_entity_poly.pdbx_seq_one_letter_code
_entity_poly.pdbx_strand_id
1 'polypeptide(L)'
;MGLKTGGMAGVWTSEAHRKKGYASQVMWASIEEMDRRGYHASILYGIEDFYNRYSYSVCFASPICQVAAESFSVPVPGFRVRTAKKGYMPRISGLYQRYNEGRSASAIRARRWMPNCR
;
A
#
# COMPACT_ATOMS: atom_id res chain seq x y z
N MET A 1 0.12 18.71 -6.44
CA MET A 1 -1.26 18.16 -6.42
C MET A 1 -1.15 16.64 -6.48
N GLY A 2 -1.83 15.90 -5.61
CA GLY A 2 -1.73 14.44 -5.54
C GLY A 2 -2.88 13.73 -6.27
N LEU A 3 -2.68 12.49 -6.67
CA LEU A 3 -3.75 11.64 -7.21
C LEU A 3 -4.58 11.04 -6.07
N LYS A 4 -5.90 11.13 -6.18
CA LYS A 4 -6.83 10.35 -5.34
C LYS A 4 -6.91 8.93 -5.89
N THR A 5 -6.33 7.96 -5.18
CA THR A 5 -6.27 6.55 -5.59
C THR A 5 -7.12 5.66 -4.70
N GLY A 6 -7.80 4.67 -5.29
CA GLY A 6 -8.51 3.63 -4.57
C GLY A 6 -7.61 2.43 -4.30
N GLY A 7 -7.77 1.80 -3.15
CA GLY A 7 -7.05 0.57 -2.80
C GLY A 7 -8.01 -0.60 -2.72
N MET A 8 -7.69 -1.72 -3.38
CA MET A 8 -8.39 -2.99 -3.20
C MET A 8 -7.52 -3.95 -2.40
N ALA A 9 -8.09 -4.49 -1.33
CA ALA A 9 -7.42 -5.39 -0.41
C ALA A 9 -8.37 -6.49 0.05
N GLY A 10 -7.82 -7.65 0.42
CA GLY A 10 -8.61 -8.77 0.92
C GLY A 10 -9.55 -9.41 -0.12
N VAL A 11 -9.23 -9.26 -1.41
CA VAL A 11 -9.99 -9.91 -2.48
C VAL A 11 -9.85 -11.42 -2.33
N TRP A 12 -10.96 -12.09 -2.07
CA TRP A 12 -10.99 -13.53 -1.85
C TRP A 12 -12.29 -14.14 -2.34
N THR A 13 -12.22 -15.38 -2.81
CA THR A 13 -13.38 -16.20 -3.16
C THR A 13 -13.13 -17.60 -2.64
N SER A 14 -14.09 -18.10 -1.85
CA SER A 14 -14.09 -19.48 -1.37
C SER A 14 -13.94 -20.46 -2.54
N GLU A 15 -13.17 -21.53 -2.33
CA GLU A 15 -12.78 -22.45 -3.38
C GLU A 15 -13.97 -23.07 -4.12
N ALA A 16 -15.01 -23.51 -3.37
CA ALA A 16 -16.26 -24.05 -3.91
C ALA A 16 -17.04 -23.05 -4.81
N HIS A 17 -16.65 -21.77 -4.79
CA HIS A 17 -17.29 -20.69 -5.53
C HIS A 17 -16.38 -20.04 -6.58
N ARG A 18 -15.15 -20.55 -6.78
CA ARG A 18 -14.24 -20.03 -7.82
C ARG A 18 -14.73 -20.39 -9.22
N LYS A 19 -14.26 -19.62 -10.22
CA LYS A 19 -14.59 -19.78 -11.65
C LYS A 19 -16.09 -19.64 -12.00
N LYS A 20 -16.89 -19.07 -11.10
CA LYS A 20 -18.33 -18.78 -11.29
C LYS A 20 -18.63 -17.30 -11.60
N GLY A 21 -17.59 -16.48 -11.82
CA GLY A 21 -17.73 -15.05 -12.13
C GLY A 21 -17.91 -14.11 -10.93
N TYR A 22 -18.07 -14.60 -9.69
CA TYR A 22 -18.28 -13.75 -8.51
C TYR A 22 -17.19 -12.70 -8.29
N ALA A 23 -15.92 -13.08 -8.45
CA ALA A 23 -14.84 -12.12 -8.33
C ALA A 23 -14.91 -11.02 -9.41
N SER A 24 -15.32 -11.35 -10.64
CA SER A 24 -15.52 -10.35 -11.69
C SER A 24 -16.64 -9.38 -11.37
N GLN A 25 -17.76 -9.86 -10.80
CA GLN A 25 -18.85 -8.98 -10.38
C GLN A 25 -18.37 -7.97 -9.33
N VAL A 26 -17.66 -8.45 -8.30
CA VAL A 26 -17.10 -7.58 -7.24
C VAL A 26 -16.08 -6.59 -7.81
N MET A 27 -15.20 -7.03 -8.69
CA MET A 27 -14.18 -6.18 -9.31
C MET A 27 -14.80 -5.05 -10.13
N TRP A 28 -15.75 -5.36 -11.02
CA TRP A 28 -16.40 -4.34 -11.84
C TRP A 28 -17.23 -3.36 -11.01
N ALA A 29 -18.02 -3.86 -10.05
CA ALA A 29 -18.77 -2.99 -9.14
C ALA A 29 -17.85 -2.08 -8.31
N SER A 30 -16.67 -2.57 -7.91
CA SER A 30 -15.70 -1.76 -7.17
C SER A 30 -15.08 -0.66 -8.04
N ILE A 31 -14.75 -0.98 -9.29
CA ILE A 31 -14.20 -0.02 -10.26
C ILE A 31 -15.23 1.06 -10.58
N GLU A 32 -16.47 0.66 -10.86
CA GLU A 32 -17.58 1.58 -11.11
C GLU A 32 -17.82 2.52 -9.91
N GLU A 33 -17.79 1.99 -8.69
CA GLU A 33 -17.95 2.81 -7.49
C GLU A 33 -16.76 3.78 -7.27
N MET A 34 -15.54 3.36 -7.61
CA MET A 34 -14.37 4.23 -7.57
C MET A 34 -14.46 5.36 -8.60
N ASP A 35 -14.89 5.04 -9.82
CA ASP A 35 -15.13 6.02 -10.88
C ASP A 35 -16.19 7.04 -10.47
N ARG A 36 -17.35 6.56 -10.00
CA ARG A 36 -18.46 7.39 -9.48
C ARG A 36 -18.03 8.32 -8.34
N ARG A 37 -17.06 7.91 -7.51
CA ARG A 37 -16.49 8.71 -6.41
C ARG A 37 -15.33 9.62 -6.84
N GLY A 38 -15.00 9.67 -8.12
CA GLY A 38 -13.94 10.49 -8.68
C GLY A 38 -12.54 10.07 -8.24
N TYR A 39 -12.29 8.77 -8.09
CA TYR A 39 -10.92 8.27 -7.96
C TYR A 39 -10.24 8.26 -9.33
N HIS A 40 -8.97 8.66 -9.38
CA HIS A 40 -8.23 8.78 -10.64
C HIS A 40 -7.61 7.45 -11.09
N ALA A 41 -7.37 6.55 -10.14
CA ALA A 41 -6.78 5.24 -10.38
C ALA A 41 -7.07 4.31 -9.20
N SER A 42 -6.93 3.00 -9.44
CA SER A 42 -6.94 1.98 -8.41
C SER A 42 -5.60 1.24 -8.40
N ILE A 43 -5.06 0.98 -7.21
CA ILE A 43 -3.76 0.34 -7.00
C ILE A 43 -3.93 -0.81 -6.00
N LEU A 44 -3.31 -1.95 -6.31
CA LEU A 44 -3.38 -3.15 -5.49
C LEU A 44 -2.10 -3.98 -5.60
N TYR A 45 -1.93 -4.92 -4.66
CA TYR A 45 -0.96 -6.01 -4.80
C TYR A 45 -1.61 -7.14 -5.62
N GLY A 46 -1.05 -7.38 -6.80
CA GLY A 46 -1.64 -8.25 -7.80
C GLY A 46 -1.43 -9.73 -7.53
N ILE A 47 -2.29 -10.53 -8.15
CA ILE A 47 -2.10 -11.95 -8.43
C ILE A 47 -1.82 -12.01 -9.92
N GLU A 48 -0.77 -12.73 -10.31
CA GLU A 48 -0.38 -12.92 -11.70
C GLU A 48 -1.57 -13.40 -12.54
N ASP A 49 -1.72 -12.84 -13.75
CA ASP A 49 -2.78 -13.12 -14.72
C ASP A 49 -4.24 -12.92 -14.26
N PHE A 50 -4.48 -12.42 -13.05
CA PHE A 50 -5.83 -12.23 -12.55
C PHE A 50 -6.41 -10.87 -12.92
N TYR A 51 -5.62 -9.79 -12.77
CA TYR A 51 -6.16 -8.43 -12.79
C TYR A 51 -6.14 -7.76 -14.17
N ASN A 52 -5.36 -8.30 -15.12
CA ASN A 52 -5.20 -7.73 -16.47
C ASN A 52 -6.55 -7.59 -17.20
N ARG A 53 -7.49 -8.52 -16.97
CA ARG A 53 -8.85 -8.49 -17.54
C ARG A 53 -9.74 -7.34 -17.03
N TYR A 54 -9.32 -6.63 -15.99
CA TYR A 54 -9.99 -5.43 -15.48
C TYR A 54 -9.17 -4.16 -15.76
N SER A 55 -8.33 -4.20 -16.79
CA SER A 55 -7.45 -3.10 -17.22
C SER A 55 -6.37 -2.69 -16.21
N TYR A 56 -6.04 -3.57 -15.27
CA TYR A 56 -4.85 -3.37 -14.44
C TYR A 56 -3.60 -3.71 -15.24
N SER A 57 -2.51 -3.04 -14.90
CA SER A 57 -1.18 -3.33 -15.41
C SER A 57 -0.16 -3.12 -14.29
N VAL A 58 0.98 -3.81 -14.39
CA VAL A 58 2.09 -3.63 -13.46
C VAL A 58 2.64 -2.21 -13.62
N CYS A 59 2.63 -1.44 -12.53
CA CYS A 59 3.12 -0.05 -12.50
C CYS A 59 4.25 0.17 -11.48
N PHE A 60 4.53 -0.80 -10.60
CA PHE A 60 5.60 -0.73 -9.59
C PHE A 60 6.34 -2.05 -9.46
N ALA A 61 7.65 -1.97 -9.23
CA ALA A 61 8.42 -3.09 -8.70
C ALA A 61 8.21 -3.20 -7.18
N SER A 62 8.17 -4.43 -6.66
CA SER A 62 8.16 -4.71 -5.22
C SER A 62 9.37 -5.56 -4.84
N PRO A 63 10.59 -5.02 -4.91
CA PRO A 63 11.80 -5.78 -4.61
C PRO A 63 11.84 -6.16 -3.12
N ILE A 64 12.27 -7.39 -2.84
CA ILE A 64 12.55 -7.86 -1.50
C ILE A 64 14.08 -7.93 -1.36
N CYS A 65 14.61 -7.25 -0.34
CA CYS A 65 16.02 -7.36 0.04
C CYS A 65 16.10 -8.09 1.37
N GLN A 66 16.91 -9.15 1.41
CA GLN A 66 17.17 -9.93 2.62
C GLN A 66 18.64 -9.78 2.98
N VAL A 67 18.89 -9.52 4.26
CA VAL A 67 20.22 -9.32 4.83
C VAL A 67 20.26 -10.08 6.16
N ALA A 68 21.37 -10.79 6.42
CA ALA A 68 21.57 -11.47 7.68
C ALA A 68 21.69 -10.44 8.81
N ALA A 69 21.06 -10.69 9.95
CA ALA A 69 21.06 -9.75 11.08
C ALA A 69 22.46 -9.57 11.66
N GLU A 70 23.25 -10.65 11.62
CA GLU A 70 24.63 -10.75 12.09
C GLU A 70 25.59 -9.90 11.25
N SER A 71 25.20 -9.54 10.02
CA SER A 71 25.98 -8.64 9.16
C SER A 71 25.99 -7.19 9.65
N PHE A 72 25.16 -6.84 10.63
CA PHE A 72 25.12 -5.50 11.21
C PHE A 72 25.72 -5.49 12.62
N SER A 73 26.77 -4.69 12.81
CA SER A 73 27.27 -4.34 14.14
C SER A 73 26.36 -3.28 14.79
N VAL A 74 25.76 -3.61 15.92
CA VAL A 74 25.03 -2.66 16.78
C VAL A 74 26.01 -2.09 17.83
N PRO A 75 25.96 -0.78 18.19
CA PRO A 75 25.02 0.27 17.81
C PRO A 75 25.62 1.40 16.93
N VAL A 76 24.79 2.00 16.07
CA VAL A 76 25.12 3.25 15.35
C VAL A 76 25.32 4.38 16.37
N PRO A 77 26.52 5.00 16.47
CA PRO A 77 26.76 6.09 17.41
C PRO A 77 25.83 7.30 17.17
N GLY A 78 25.42 7.97 18.24
CA GLY A 78 24.63 9.21 18.17
C GLY A 78 23.11 9.04 18.09
N PHE A 79 22.59 7.82 18.02
CA PHE A 79 21.14 7.56 18.00
C PHE A 79 20.67 6.78 19.23
N ARG A 80 19.43 7.06 19.67
CA ARG A 80 18.76 6.32 20.75
C ARG A 80 17.47 5.70 20.23
N VAL A 81 17.39 4.37 20.28
CA VAL A 81 16.20 3.62 19.89
C VAL A 81 15.19 3.60 21.04
N ARG A 82 13.90 3.83 20.74
CA ARG A 82 12.79 3.80 21.71
C ARG A 82 11.51 3.34 21.02
N THR A 83 10.61 2.69 21.76
CA THR A 83 9.27 2.36 21.29
C THR A 83 8.49 3.62 20.91
N ALA A 84 7.86 3.61 19.74
CA ALA A 84 7.06 4.73 19.27
C ALA A 84 5.81 4.92 20.13
N LYS A 85 5.50 6.16 20.50
CA LYS A 85 4.27 6.54 21.20
C LYS A 85 3.30 7.24 20.26
N LYS A 86 2.00 7.24 20.57
CA LYS A 86 0.98 7.94 19.75
C LYS A 86 1.30 9.42 19.51
N GLY A 87 1.88 10.10 20.49
CA GLY A 87 2.33 11.50 20.35
C GLY A 87 3.43 11.72 19.30
N TYR A 88 4.11 10.66 18.85
CA TYR A 88 5.16 10.76 17.84
C TYR A 88 4.64 10.69 16.40
N MET A 89 3.36 10.35 16.18
CA MET A 89 2.80 10.17 14.84
C MET A 89 2.96 11.39 13.90
N PRO A 90 2.81 12.65 14.36
CA PRO A 90 3.09 13.81 13.53
C PRO A 90 4.57 13.88 13.08
N ARG A 91 5.51 13.46 13.93
CA ARG A 91 6.94 13.46 13.60
C ARG A 91 7.28 12.33 12.62
N ILE A 92 6.70 11.15 12.81
CA ILE A 92 6.90 9.98 11.95
C ILE A 92 6.31 10.24 10.56
N SER A 93 5.10 10.80 10.46
CA SER A 93 4.49 11.18 9.17
C SER A 93 5.31 12.27 8.47
N GLY A 94 5.82 13.25 9.20
CA GLY A 94 6.72 14.26 8.64
C GLY A 94 8.03 13.67 8.10
N LEU A 95 8.65 12.72 8.83
CA LEU A 95 9.83 12.01 8.33
C LEU A 95 9.52 11.20 7.07
N TYR A 96 8.39 10.50 7.06
CA TYR A 96 7.94 9.74 5.90
C TYR A 96 7.76 10.65 4.68
N GLN A 97 7.10 11.82 4.83
CA GLN A 97 6.91 12.75 3.73
C GLN A 97 8.25 13.24 3.18
N ARG A 98 9.16 13.73 4.04
CA ARG A 98 10.50 14.19 3.62
C ARG A 98 11.29 13.11 2.87
N TYR A 99 11.26 11.87 3.37
CA TYR A 99 11.94 10.75 2.73
C TYR A 99 11.37 10.41 1.34
N ASN A 100 10.11 10.73 1.10
CA ASN A 100 9.40 10.43 -0.15
C ASN A 100 9.19 11.65 -1.07
N GLU A 101 9.68 12.85 -0.72
CA GLU A 101 9.48 14.08 -1.52
C GLU A 101 9.94 13.93 -2.98
N GLY A 102 11.01 13.15 -3.22
CA GLY A 102 11.52 12.85 -4.56
C GLY A 102 11.04 11.53 -5.17
N ARG A 103 10.08 10.83 -4.55
CA ARG A 103 9.64 9.49 -4.98
C ARG A 103 8.24 9.54 -5.59
N SER A 104 8.13 9.07 -6.83
CA SER A 104 6.84 8.87 -7.50
C SER A 104 5.97 7.86 -6.76
N ALA A 105 4.65 8.08 -6.80
CA ALA A 105 3.62 7.17 -6.28
C ALA A 105 3.72 6.81 -4.78
N SER A 106 4.40 7.62 -3.98
CA SER A 106 4.35 7.51 -2.52
C SER A 106 3.00 8.00 -1.98
N ALA A 107 2.48 7.33 -0.96
CA ALA A 107 1.19 7.69 -0.37
C ALA A 107 1.32 8.94 0.50
N ILE A 108 0.50 9.97 0.28
CA ILE A 108 0.49 11.15 1.16
C ILE A 108 -0.14 10.78 2.50
N ARG A 109 0.69 10.65 3.53
CA ARG A 109 0.23 10.35 4.91
C ARG A 109 -0.10 11.66 5.62
N ALA A 110 -1.40 11.97 5.71
CA ALA A 110 -1.89 13.13 6.46
C ALA A 110 -1.44 13.08 7.93
N ARG A 111 -1.44 14.22 8.62
CA ARG A 111 -1.01 14.32 10.02
C ARG A 111 -1.77 13.39 10.99
N ARG A 112 -3.03 13.04 10.65
CA ARG A 112 -3.88 12.13 11.42
C ARG A 112 -3.71 10.66 11.02
N TRP A 113 -2.88 10.35 10.02
CA TRP A 113 -2.58 8.98 9.64
C TRP A 113 -1.96 8.23 10.83
N MET A 114 -2.50 7.04 11.11
CA MET A 114 -1.96 6.13 12.09
C MET A 114 -1.60 4.83 11.37
N PRO A 115 -0.41 4.26 11.63
CA PRO A 115 -0.10 2.92 11.15
C PRO A 115 -1.09 1.92 11.76
N ASN A 116 -1.42 0.88 11.00
CA ASN A 116 -2.07 -0.31 11.53
C ASN A 116 -1.05 -1.08 12.38
N CYS A 117 -0.82 -0.60 13.60
CA CYS A 117 -0.14 -1.38 14.64
C CYS A 117 -1.18 -2.33 15.22
N ARG A 118 -1.24 -3.55 14.70
CA ARG A 118 -1.84 -4.67 15.43
C ARG A 118 -0.85 -5.13 16.49
#